data_AF-A0A935KD94-F1
#
_entry.id   AF-A0A935KD94-F1
#
_cell.length_a   1.000
_cell.length_b   1.000
_cell.length_c   1.000
_cell.angle_alpha   90.00
_cell.angle_beta   90.00
_cell.angle_gamma   90.00
#
_symmetry.space_group_name_H-M   'P 1'
#
loop_
_entity.id
_entity.type
_entity.pdbx_description
1 polymer ?
#
loop_
_entity_poly.entity_id
_entity_poly.type
_entity_poly.pdbx_seq_one_letter_code
_entity_poly.pdbx_strand_id
1 'polypeptide(L)'
;MDRCLNCHYYDRNPSTGAGGKSANAGQCRRNAPMLSPVNPKTYMIEGVWPTIRDEDWCGEYRAGVRRSETSRADALLATLTPAVPRMGAAAAAPLSIGALRGGDD
;
A
#
# COMPACT_ATOMS: atom_id res chain seq x y z
N MET A 1 -10.53 5.80 -6.98
CA MET A 1 -10.26 7.14 -7.56
C MET A 1 -8.84 7.56 -7.22
N ASP A 2 -8.15 8.13 -8.21
CA ASP A 2 -6.74 8.55 -8.17
C ASP A 2 -6.53 9.86 -7.40
N ARG A 3 -6.97 9.89 -6.14
CA ARG A 3 -6.86 11.05 -5.25
C ARG A 3 -5.64 10.97 -4.36
N CYS A 4 -5.14 12.11 -3.93
CA CYS A 4 -3.98 12.21 -3.05
C CYS A 4 -4.09 11.34 -1.79
N LEU A 5 -5.28 11.24 -1.18
CA LEU A 5 -5.51 10.38 -0.01
C LEU A 5 -5.01 8.93 -0.14
N ASN A 6 -5.05 8.36 -1.36
CA ASN A 6 -4.65 6.98 -1.64
C ASN A 6 -3.30 6.87 -2.35
N CYS A 7 -2.59 7.99 -2.50
CA CYS A 7 -1.33 8.03 -3.21
C CYS A 7 -0.17 7.56 -2.33
N HIS A 8 0.76 6.81 -2.92
CA HIS A 8 2.00 6.36 -2.28
C HIS A 8 2.83 7.49 -1.65
N TYR A 9 2.79 8.69 -2.24
CA TYR A 9 3.56 9.85 -1.77
C TYR A 9 2.84 10.68 -0.72
N TYR A 10 1.59 10.38 -0.41
CA TYR A 10 0.80 11.19 0.49
C TYR A 10 1.01 10.78 1.94
N ASP A 11 1.32 11.78 2.78
CA ASP A 11 1.45 11.61 4.23
C ASP A 11 0.38 12.42 4.95
N ARG A 12 -0.59 11.72 5.54
CA ARG A 12 -1.72 12.34 6.25
C ARG A 12 -1.35 12.82 7.65
N ASN A 13 -0.26 12.33 8.25
CA ASN A 13 0.05 12.58 9.65
C ASN A 13 1.54 12.86 9.87
N PRO A 14 2.10 13.93 9.22
CA PRO A 14 3.51 14.22 9.31
C PRO A 14 3.90 14.49 10.77
N SER A 15 4.87 13.72 11.27
CA SER A 15 5.24 13.71 12.69
C SER A 15 5.96 14.98 13.15
N THR A 16 6.43 15.82 12.24
CA THR A 16 7.30 16.96 12.54
C THR A 16 7.34 17.91 11.34
N GLY A 17 6.74 19.10 11.46
CA GLY A 17 6.91 20.17 10.46
C GLY A 17 5.80 21.22 10.49
N ALA A 18 6.16 22.45 10.13
CA ALA A 18 5.33 23.67 10.12
C ALA A 18 4.08 23.64 9.19
N GLY A 19 3.78 22.51 8.56
CA GLY A 19 2.57 22.30 7.76
C GLY A 19 1.48 21.66 8.62
N GLY A 20 0.63 22.52 9.19
CA GLY A 20 -0.32 22.20 10.25
C GLY A 20 -1.22 20.98 10.02
N LYS A 21 -1.58 20.35 11.14
CA LYS A 21 -2.58 19.28 11.28
C LYS A 21 -3.93 19.78 10.78
N SER A 22 -4.15 19.69 9.48
CA SER A 22 -5.38 20.09 8.83
C SER A 22 -6.25 18.84 8.67
N ALA A 23 -7.52 18.95 9.07
CA ALA A 23 -8.39 17.78 9.17
C ALA A 23 -8.53 17.04 7.84
N ASN A 24 -8.43 17.72 6.69
CA ASN A 24 -8.64 17.18 5.34
C ASN A 24 -7.45 17.41 4.40
N ALA A 25 -6.25 17.57 4.96
CA ALA A 25 -5.05 17.81 4.18
C ALA A 25 -3.83 17.16 4.85
N GLY A 26 -2.78 17.01 4.05
CA GLY A 26 -1.55 16.31 4.40
C GLY A 26 -0.41 16.78 3.49
N GLN A 27 0.73 16.12 3.57
CA GLN A 27 1.93 16.50 2.83
C GLN A 27 2.19 15.60 1.63
N CYS A 28 2.53 16.20 0.49
CA CYS A 28 2.97 15.47 -0.70
C CYS A 28 4.48 15.23 -0.66
N ARG A 29 4.92 13.97 -0.51
CA ARG A 29 6.33 13.58 -0.40
C ARG A 29 7.00 13.19 -1.72
N ARG A 30 6.46 13.66 -2.85
CA ARG A 30 6.99 13.34 -4.18
C ARG A 30 8.35 13.99 -4.44
N ASN A 31 8.45 15.29 -4.18
CA ASN A 31 9.63 16.12 -4.43
C ASN A 31 10.19 16.63 -3.13
N ALA A 32 11.52 16.59 -2.95
CA ALA A 32 12.21 17.04 -1.75
C ALA A 32 11.62 18.33 -1.13
N PRO A 33 11.63 18.47 0.20
CA PRO A 33 11.01 19.61 0.87
C PRO A 33 11.69 20.91 0.43
N MET A 34 10.88 21.95 0.26
CA MET A 34 11.38 23.28 -0.09
C MET A 34 11.73 24.05 1.19
N LEU A 35 12.57 25.07 1.09
CA LEU A 35 12.86 25.92 2.24
C LEU A 35 11.58 26.64 2.69
N SER A 36 11.33 26.66 4.00
CA SER A 36 10.20 27.38 4.56
C SER A 36 10.28 28.86 4.17
N PRO A 37 9.26 29.44 3.53
CA PRO A 37 9.22 30.86 3.24
C PRO A 37 9.11 31.70 4.52
N VAL A 38 8.66 31.09 5.62
CA VAL A 38 8.53 31.71 6.94
C VAL A 38 9.48 31.03 7.89
N ASN A 39 10.59 31.68 8.18
CA ASN A 39 11.56 31.19 9.11
C ASN A 39 11.56 32.05 10.38
N PRO A 40 11.15 31.51 11.56
CA PRO A 40 11.14 32.28 12.80
C PRO A 40 12.55 32.70 13.25
N LYS A 41 13.61 32.03 12.76
CA LYS A 41 15.01 32.32 13.06
C LYS A 41 15.84 32.25 11.79
N THR A 42 16.43 33.37 11.36
CA THR A 42 17.21 33.47 10.10
C THR A 42 18.33 32.45 9.95
N TYR A 43 18.80 31.85 11.06
CA TYR A 43 19.83 30.82 11.09
C TYR A 43 19.30 29.38 11.05
N MET A 44 17.98 29.15 11.09
CA MET A 44 17.38 27.82 11.23
C MET A 44 16.58 27.45 9.98
N ILE A 45 17.22 26.92 8.96
CA ILE A 45 16.55 26.60 7.69
C ILE A 45 15.69 25.33 7.86
N GLU A 46 14.37 25.49 7.88
CA GLU A 46 13.43 24.37 7.93
C GLU A 46 12.95 23.98 6.52
N GLY A 47 12.93 22.68 6.24
CA GLY A 47 12.31 22.13 5.04
C GLY A 47 10.82 21.90 5.24
N VAL A 48 9.99 22.34 4.30
CA VAL A 48 8.54 22.17 4.31
C VAL A 48 8.10 21.46 3.04
N TRP A 49 7.33 20.38 3.21
CA TRP A 49 6.68 19.70 2.10
C TRP A 49 5.38 20.43 1.71
N PRO A 50 4.97 20.39 0.43
CA PRO A 50 3.71 20.98 0.00
C PRO A 50 2.51 20.35 0.73
N THR A 51 1.67 21.19 1.32
CA THR A 51 0.38 20.78 1.88
C THR A 51 -0.65 20.68 0.76
N ILE A 52 -1.32 19.55 0.66
CA ILE A 52 -2.34 19.25 -0.36
C ILE A 52 -3.57 18.63 0.31
N ARG A 53 -4.75 18.78 -0.30
CA ARG A 53 -6.00 18.23 0.22
C ARG A 53 -6.14 16.75 -0.14
N ASP A 54 -6.95 16.05 0.63
CA ASP A 54 -7.22 14.63 0.42
C ASP A 54 -7.84 14.32 -0.94
N GLU A 55 -8.72 15.22 -1.36
CA GLU A 55 -9.50 15.15 -2.59
C GLU A 55 -8.75 15.62 -3.83
N ASP A 56 -7.56 16.21 -3.67
CA ASP A 56 -6.78 16.75 -4.79
C ASP A 56 -6.20 15.65 -5.68
N TRP A 57 -5.84 16.04 -6.91
CA TRP A 57 -5.14 15.21 -7.88
C TRP A 57 -4.17 16.06 -8.71
N CYS A 58 -2.92 15.61 -8.81
CA CYS A 58 -1.84 16.30 -9.51
C CYS A 58 -1.34 15.59 -10.77
N GLY A 59 -2.08 14.61 -11.31
CA GLY A 59 -1.70 13.87 -12.53
C GLY A 59 -0.67 12.75 -12.32
N GLU A 60 0.14 12.81 -11.28
CA GLU A 60 1.19 11.84 -11.04
C GLU A 60 0.83 10.74 -10.02
N TYR A 61 -0.46 10.44 -9.86
CA TYR A 61 -0.93 9.46 -8.88
C TYR A 61 -0.22 8.11 -9.04
N ARG A 62 0.29 7.59 -7.93
CA ARG A 62 0.76 6.21 -7.81
C ARG A 62 0.02 5.55 -6.66
N ALA A 63 -0.61 4.42 -6.93
CA ALA A 63 -1.34 3.66 -5.91
C ALA A 63 -0.40 3.30 -4.76
N GLY A 64 -0.79 3.67 -3.54
CA GLY A 64 -0.08 3.24 -2.35
C GLY A 64 -0.18 1.74 -2.20
N VAL A 65 0.94 1.03 -2.30
CA VAL A 65 1.02 -0.35 -1.80
C VAL A 65 1.06 -0.24 -0.28
N ARG A 66 -0.11 -0.17 0.35
CA ARG A 66 -0.18 -0.52 1.77
C ARG A 66 0.26 -1.98 1.81
N ARG A 67 1.51 -2.23 2.19
CA ARG A 67 1.96 -3.59 2.52
C ARG A 67 0.98 -4.04 3.60
N SER A 68 0.03 -4.88 3.20
CA SER A 68 -0.90 -5.49 4.12
C SER A 68 -0.03 -6.15 5.19
N GLU A 69 -0.14 -5.71 6.45
CA GLU A 69 0.56 -6.34 7.56
C GLU A 69 0.26 -7.85 7.60
N THR A 70 -0.90 -8.25 7.07
CA THR A 70 -1.31 -9.63 6.88
C THR A 70 -0.30 -10.43 6.05
N SER A 71 0.28 -9.88 4.98
CA SER A 71 1.27 -10.60 4.16
C SER A 71 2.61 -10.81 4.88
N ARG A 72 2.96 -9.95 5.84
CA ARG A 72 4.14 -10.15 6.69
C ARG A 72 3.87 -11.14 7.81
N ALA A 73 2.68 -11.10 8.40
CA ALA A 73 2.25 -12.07 9.40
C ALA A 73 2.18 -13.49 8.83
N ASP A 74 1.68 -13.65 7.61
CA ASP A 74 1.56 -14.96 6.92
C ASP A 74 2.93 -15.58 6.62
N ALA A 75 3.89 -14.78 6.13
CA ALA A 75 5.25 -15.23 5.87
C ALA A 75 5.99 -15.65 7.15
N LEU A 76 5.76 -14.97 8.28
CA LEU A 76 6.34 -15.35 9.57
C LEU A 76 5.70 -16.62 10.14
N LEU A 77 4.40 -16.81 9.93
CA LEU A 77 3.70 -18.02 10.37
C LEU A 77 4.17 -19.25 9.58
N ALA A 78 4.39 -19.10 8.27
CA ALA A 78 4.94 -20.16 7.41
C ALA A 78 6.37 -20.59 7.82
N THR A 79 7.19 -19.67 8.36
CA THR A 79 8.53 -20.01 8.87
C THR A 79 8.54 -20.70 10.24
N LEU A 80 7.45 -20.60 11.00
CA LEU A 80 7.36 -21.15 12.36
C LEU A 80 6.63 -22.50 12.40
N THR A 81 5.91 -22.87 11.34
CA THR A 81 5.28 -24.19 11.23
C THR A 81 6.28 -25.21 10.68
N PRO A 82 6.75 -26.18 11.49
CA PRO A 82 7.50 -27.31 10.94
C PRO A 82 6.61 -28.10 9.99
N ALA A 83 7.01 -28.18 8.72
CA ALA A 83 6.38 -29.04 7.74
C ALA A 83 6.55 -30.50 8.19
N VAL A 84 5.51 -31.05 8.82
CA VAL A 84 5.43 -32.50 9.04
C VAL A 84 5.26 -33.14 7.66
N PRO A 85 6.18 -34.01 7.20
CA PRO A 85 6.02 -34.69 5.94
C PRO A 85 4.82 -35.63 6.08
N ARG A 86 3.73 -35.32 5.36
CA ARG A 86 2.59 -36.24 5.21
C ARG A 86 3.05 -37.36 4.26
N MET A 87 3.61 -38.41 4.83
CA MET A 87 3.94 -39.63 4.12
C MET A 87 2.66 -40.24 3.53
N GLY A 88 2.59 -40.35 2.20
CA GLY A 88 1.71 -41.28 1.49
C GLY A 88 0.28 -40.82 1.21
N ALA A 89 0.09 -39.99 0.17
CA ALA A 89 -1.13 -40.08 -0.65
C ALA A 89 -0.75 -40.85 -1.91
N ALA A 90 -1.14 -42.13 -1.94
CA ALA A 90 -0.92 -43.01 -3.06
C ALA A 90 -1.51 -42.40 -4.34
N ALA A 91 -0.68 -42.32 -5.38
CA ALA A 91 -1.12 -42.08 -6.73
C ALA A 91 -2.01 -43.26 -7.17
N ALA A 92 -3.25 -42.95 -7.57
CA ALA A 92 -4.03 -43.78 -8.47
C ALA A 92 -5.04 -42.87 -9.17
N ALA A 93 -4.67 -42.38 -10.34
CA ALA A 93 -5.61 -41.79 -11.29
C ALA A 93 -6.46 -42.92 -11.91
N PRO A 94 -7.78 -42.74 -12.04
CA PRO A 94 -8.55 -43.45 -13.05
C PRO A 94 -8.96 -42.50 -14.18
N LEU A 95 -8.34 -42.75 -15.35
CA LEU A 95 -8.93 -42.89 -16.68
C LEU A 95 -10.01 -41.91 -17.15
N SER A 96 -9.63 -41.11 -18.16
CA SER A 96 -10.57 -40.55 -19.15
C SER A 96 -11.10 -41.65 -20.08
N ILE A 97 -12.41 -41.81 -20.18
CA ILE A 97 -13.11 -42.32 -21.37
C ILE A 97 -14.42 -41.53 -21.50
N GLY A 98 -14.57 -40.81 -22.62
CA GLY A 98 -15.76 -40.01 -22.91
C GLY A 98 -16.96 -40.85 -23.37
N ALA A 99 -18.16 -40.28 -23.20
CA ALA A 99 -19.32 -40.49 -24.07
C ALA A 99 -20.38 -39.42 -23.77
N LEU A 100 -20.52 -38.44 -24.67
CA LEU A 100 -21.69 -37.59 -24.77
C LEU A 100 -22.81 -38.39 -25.47
N ARG A 101 -23.89 -38.70 -24.76
CA ARG A 101 -25.22 -39.05 -25.28
C ARG A 101 -26.20 -38.35 -24.34
N GLY A 102 -26.93 -37.33 -24.77
CA GLY A 102 -28.13 -37.46 -25.60
C GLY A 102 -29.34 -37.32 -24.67
N GLY A 103 -29.84 -36.09 -24.51
CA GLY A 103 -31.00 -35.76 -23.66
C GLY A 103 -32.22 -35.50 -24.54
N ASP A 104 -33.27 -36.28 -24.30
CA ASP A 104 -34.61 -36.19 -24.86
C ASP A 104 -35.53 -35.85 -23.68
N ASP A 105 -36.09 -34.63 -23.67
CA ASP A 105 -37.46 -34.21 -23.31
C ASP A 105 -37.55 -32.67 -23.36
#